data_AF-A0A0C2WCJ2-F1
#
_entry.id   AF-A0A0C2WCJ2-F1
#
_cell.length_a   1.000
_cell.length_b   1.000
_cell.length_c   1.000
_cell.angle_alpha   90.00
_cell.angle_beta   90.00
_cell.angle_gamma   90.00
#
_symmetry.space_group_name_H-M   'P 1'
#
loop_
_entity.id
_entity.type
_entity.pdbx_description
1 polymer ?
#
loop_
_entity_poly.entity_id
_entity_poly.type
_entity_poly.pdbx_seq_one_letter_code
_entity_poly.pdbx_strand_id
1 'polypeptide(L)'
;MSKRRGDSLREPVAKRSKRERIASPPSETITSVAGGAYSVRKVGSNACPALTTSAIKRFVTNLLDQTSELKKARTIATLQNLPDHLLQRVWLQLIEAWPERMAHHFIIAIFLRGSKVIFPGTLPGVTKDTIREIRRMSDTLSYLEITGHGIPDKVFATTISALPLLDHVDLR
;
A
#
# COMPACT_ATOMS: atom_id res chain seq x y z
N MET A 1 73.96 -40.41 3.75
CA MET A 1 73.27 -41.36 2.84
C MET A 1 71.82 -40.91 2.76
N SER A 2 71.10 -40.76 1.65
CA SER A 2 71.27 -41.00 0.21
C SER A 2 70.11 -40.22 -0.44
N LYS A 3 70.36 -39.32 -1.39
CA LYS A 3 70.25 -39.55 -2.86
C LYS A 3 68.82 -39.84 -3.36
N ARG A 4 68.31 -38.95 -4.24
CA ARG A 4 67.78 -39.18 -5.62
C ARG A 4 66.90 -37.96 -6.01
N ARG A 5 67.25 -37.11 -6.98
CA ARG A 5 67.40 -37.24 -8.45
C ARG A 5 66.08 -37.44 -9.22
N GLY A 6 65.94 -36.66 -10.30
CA GLY A 6 65.01 -36.84 -11.43
C GLY A 6 64.23 -35.54 -11.68
N ASP A 7 64.66 -34.58 -12.50
CA ASP A 7 65.13 -34.57 -13.90
C ASP A 7 64.06 -34.90 -14.95
N SER A 8 64.08 -34.07 -16.00
CA SER A 8 63.61 -34.29 -17.38
C SER A 8 62.16 -33.97 -17.81
N LEU A 9 62.10 -32.81 -18.50
CA LEU A 9 61.75 -32.66 -19.92
C LEU A 9 60.34 -33.04 -20.41
N ARG A 10 59.64 -32.05 -21.00
CA ARG A 10 59.08 -32.09 -22.37
C ARG A 10 58.41 -30.75 -22.78
N GLU A 11 59.04 -30.05 -23.71
CA GLU A 11 58.37 -29.30 -24.80
C GLU A 11 57.98 -30.29 -25.92
N PRO A 12 57.08 -30.02 -26.92
CA PRO A 12 56.99 -28.77 -27.70
C PRO A 12 55.62 -28.32 -28.30
N VAL A 13 55.59 -27.03 -28.67
CA VAL A 13 55.06 -26.38 -29.90
C VAL A 13 53.72 -26.83 -30.53
N ALA A 14 52.75 -25.90 -30.61
CA ALA A 14 51.81 -25.79 -31.75
C ALA A 14 51.23 -24.36 -31.97
N LYS A 15 51.88 -23.63 -32.88
CA LYS A 15 51.35 -22.74 -33.96
C LYS A 15 49.99 -22.03 -33.80
N ARG A 16 50.07 -20.71 -33.54
CA ARG A 16 49.62 -19.57 -34.39
C ARG A 16 48.29 -19.68 -35.17
N SER A 17 47.27 -18.96 -34.70
CA SER A 17 46.16 -18.36 -35.48
C SER A 17 45.32 -17.52 -34.50
N LYS A 18 44.81 -16.31 -34.71
CA LYS A 18 44.78 -15.30 -35.77
C LYS A 18 44.45 -13.98 -35.03
N ARG A 19 44.93 -12.89 -35.61
CA ARG A 19 44.93 -11.50 -35.14
C ARG A 19 43.52 -10.90 -35.17
N GLU A 20 43.14 -10.13 -34.15
CA GLU A 20 42.36 -8.86 -34.17
C GLU A 20 41.94 -8.53 -32.71
N ARG A 21 42.49 -7.51 -32.04
CA ARG A 21 42.40 -6.03 -32.17
C ARG A 21 41.48 -5.46 -31.05
N ILE A 22 42.07 -4.55 -30.26
CA ILE A 22 41.43 -3.44 -29.49
C ILE A 22 40.80 -3.89 -28.14
N ALA A 23 41.01 -3.32 -26.94
CA ALA A 23 41.64 -2.11 -26.41
C ALA A 23 42.16 -2.35 -24.97
N SER A 24 42.95 -1.38 -24.47
CA SER A 24 43.77 -1.33 -23.24
C SER A 24 42.95 -1.10 -21.92
N PRO A 25 43.61 -1.04 -20.73
CA PRO A 25 43.14 -1.57 -19.44
C PRO A 25 42.41 -0.53 -18.53
N PRO A 26 42.07 -0.87 -17.27
CA PRO A 26 43.02 -0.51 -16.21
C PRO A 26 43.17 -1.55 -15.08
N SER A 27 44.40 -1.60 -14.54
CA SER A 27 44.63 -1.99 -13.14
C SER A 27 44.03 -0.92 -12.25
N GLU A 28 43.39 -1.30 -11.15
CA GLU A 28 43.69 -0.74 -9.83
C GLU A 28 43.02 -1.57 -8.74
N THR A 29 43.88 -2.12 -7.89
CA THR A 29 43.59 -2.90 -6.70
C THR A 29 42.89 -2.01 -5.68
N ILE A 30 41.60 -2.25 -5.43
CA ILE A 30 40.93 -1.74 -4.22
C ILE A 30 41.10 -2.81 -3.14
N THR A 31 42.15 -2.68 -2.33
CA THR A 31 42.24 -3.36 -1.05
C THR A 31 41.24 -2.70 -0.09
N SER A 32 40.03 -3.26 -0.03
CA SER A 32 39.09 -3.01 1.07
C SER A 32 39.08 -4.22 1.97
N VAL A 33 39.73 -4.12 3.12
CA VAL A 33 39.60 -5.09 4.23
C VAL A 33 39.24 -4.33 5.49
N ALA A 34 37.96 -4.46 5.87
CA ALA A 34 37.41 -4.58 7.23
C ALA A 34 35.91 -4.34 7.08
N GLY A 35 35.03 -5.31 7.33
CA GLY A 35 34.91 -5.93 8.64
C GLY A 35 33.58 -5.47 9.25
N GLY A 36 32.49 -5.76 8.54
CA GLY A 36 31.12 -5.54 8.96
C GLY A 36 30.26 -6.51 8.17
N ALA A 37 30.24 -7.77 8.61
CA ALA A 37 29.34 -8.77 8.05
C ALA A 37 27.89 -8.40 8.44
N TYR A 38 27.35 -7.34 7.84
CA TYR A 38 25.92 -7.12 7.82
C TYR A 38 25.33 -8.24 6.99
N SER A 39 24.78 -9.24 7.67
CA SER A 39 23.90 -10.21 7.04
C SER A 39 22.65 -9.47 6.60
N VAL A 40 22.67 -8.90 5.40
CA VAL A 40 21.48 -8.43 4.72
C VAL A 40 20.75 -9.70 4.28
N ARG A 41 19.99 -10.29 5.20
CA ARG A 41 19.01 -11.30 4.83
C ARG A 41 18.03 -10.57 3.92
N LYS A 42 18.04 -10.89 2.62
CA LYS A 42 16.92 -10.58 1.75
C LYS A 42 15.74 -11.39 2.29
N VAL A 43 15.03 -10.80 3.26
CA VAL A 43 13.76 -11.33 3.72
C VAL A 43 12.88 -11.28 2.48
N GLY A 44 12.53 -12.45 1.95
CA GLY A 44 11.52 -12.54 0.90
C GLY A 44 10.25 -11.84 1.35
N SER A 45 9.33 -11.58 0.43
CA SER A 45 8.07 -10.84 0.60
C SER A 45 7.13 -11.32 1.72
N ASN A 46 7.55 -12.24 2.59
CA ASN A 46 7.01 -12.50 3.93
C ASN A 46 7.36 -11.37 4.92
N ALA A 47 7.26 -10.13 4.46
CA ALA A 47 7.59 -8.94 5.25
C ALA A 47 6.64 -8.84 6.45
N CYS A 48 7.21 -8.77 7.64
CA CYS A 48 6.45 -8.44 8.84
C CYS A 48 5.66 -7.14 8.56
N PRO A 49 4.34 -7.12 8.78
CA PRO A 49 3.54 -5.94 8.49
C PRO A 49 4.07 -4.76 9.29
N ALA A 50 4.07 -3.58 8.67
CA ALA A 50 4.45 -2.35 9.36
C ALA A 50 3.64 -2.21 10.67
N LEU A 51 4.27 -1.68 11.72
CA LEU A 51 3.64 -1.51 13.03
C LEU A 51 2.28 -0.79 12.93
N THR A 52 2.19 0.22 12.06
CA THR A 52 0.93 0.95 11.81
C THR A 52 -0.18 0.04 11.29
N THR A 53 0.15 -0.90 10.41
CA THR A 53 -0.83 -1.85 9.85
C THR A 53 -1.31 -2.80 10.94
N SER A 54 -0.40 -3.32 11.76
CA SER A 54 -0.75 -4.19 12.90
C SER A 54 -1.59 -3.45 13.95
N ALA A 55 -1.26 -2.19 14.25
CA ALA A 55 -2.00 -1.35 15.19
C ALA A 55 -3.42 -1.05 14.69
N ILE A 56 -3.57 -0.71 13.40
CA ILE A 56 -4.89 -0.48 12.78
C ILE A 56 -5.72 -1.76 12.82
N LYS A 57 -5.14 -2.91 12.46
CA LYS A 57 -5.85 -4.21 12.53
C LYS A 57 -6.37 -4.49 13.93
N ARG A 58 -5.51 -4.32 14.95
CA ARG A 58 -5.91 -4.53 16.35
C ARG A 58 -6.97 -3.53 16.80
N PHE A 59 -6.86 -2.29 16.37
CA PHE A 59 -7.87 -1.26 16.63
C PHE A 59 -9.23 -1.67 16.03
N VAL A 60 -9.25 -2.09 14.76
CA VAL A 60 -10.48 -2.55 14.09
C VAL A 60 -11.06 -3.75 14.80
N THR A 61 -10.27 -4.78 15.14
CA THR A 61 -10.80 -5.95 15.88
C THR A 61 -11.42 -5.56 17.22
N ASN A 62 -10.76 -4.69 17.99
CA ASN A 62 -11.31 -4.22 19.26
C ASN A 62 -12.60 -3.41 19.06
N LEU A 63 -12.74 -2.74 17.91
CA LEU A 63 -13.93 -1.98 17.55
C LEU A 63 -15.12 -2.91 17.27
N LEU A 64 -14.87 -4.05 16.60
CA LEU A 64 -15.90 -5.06 16.33
C LEU A 64 -16.41 -5.70 17.63
N ASP A 65 -15.54 -5.92 18.60
CA ASP A 65 -15.89 -6.50 19.90
C ASP A 65 -16.74 -5.54 20.76
N GLN A 66 -16.74 -4.24 20.44
CA GLN A 66 -17.51 -3.21 21.15
C GLN A 66 -18.93 -3.10 20.57
N THR A 67 -19.74 -4.15 20.76
CA THR A 67 -21.14 -4.20 20.26
C THR A 67 -22.17 -3.49 21.15
N SER A 68 -21.79 -3.03 22.34
CA SER A 68 -22.73 -2.33 23.23
C SER A 68 -22.90 -0.86 22.84
N GLU A 69 -24.14 -0.35 22.86
CA GLU A 69 -24.50 1.00 22.39
C GLU A 69 -23.73 2.13 23.12
N LEU A 70 -23.47 2.00 24.43
CA LEU A 70 -22.66 2.98 25.18
C LEU A 70 -21.19 3.01 24.73
N LYS A 71 -20.64 1.87 24.29
CA LYS A 71 -19.26 1.81 23.78
C LYS A 71 -19.19 2.37 22.37
N LYS A 72 -20.22 2.09 21.56
CA LYS A 72 -20.37 2.61 20.19
C LYS A 72 -20.28 4.14 20.11
N ALA A 73 -20.92 4.88 21.03
CA ALA A 73 -20.80 6.34 21.07
C ALA A 73 -19.35 6.82 21.30
N ARG A 74 -18.63 6.17 22.23
CA ARG A 74 -17.20 6.47 22.49
C ARG A 74 -16.33 6.12 21.29
N THR A 75 -16.62 5.00 20.63
CA THR A 75 -15.95 4.59 19.41
C THR A 75 -16.13 5.61 18.29
N ILE A 76 -17.36 6.07 18.06
CA ILE A 76 -17.67 7.11 17.06
C ILE A 76 -16.88 8.39 17.39
N ALA A 77 -16.89 8.84 18.64
CA ALA A 77 -16.11 10.01 19.06
C ALA A 77 -14.59 9.81 18.83
N THR A 78 -14.08 8.60 19.07
CA THR A 78 -12.66 8.28 18.84
C THR A 78 -12.32 8.32 17.35
N LEU A 79 -13.18 7.76 16.50
CA LEU A 79 -13.02 7.80 15.04
C LEU A 79 -13.12 9.23 14.50
N GLN A 80 -14.00 10.05 15.08
CA GLN A 80 -14.15 11.47 14.73
C GLN A 80 -12.85 12.26 14.97
N ASN A 81 -12.12 11.95 16.04
CA ASN A 81 -10.85 12.62 16.35
C ASN A 81 -9.63 12.10 15.56
N LEU A 82 -9.81 11.08 14.72
CA LEU A 82 -8.69 10.48 14.00
C LEU A 82 -8.22 11.38 12.84
N PRO A 83 -6.91 11.55 12.59
CA PRO A 83 -6.43 12.24 11.39
C PRO A 83 -6.89 11.55 10.10
N ASP A 84 -7.21 12.32 9.06
CA ASP A 84 -7.82 11.80 7.81
C ASP A 84 -6.97 10.74 7.11
N HIS A 85 -5.64 10.90 7.11
CA HIS A 85 -4.72 9.93 6.50
C HIS A 85 -4.73 8.56 7.22
N LEU A 86 -5.02 8.54 8.52
CA LEU A 86 -5.22 7.29 9.27
C LEU A 86 -6.63 6.76 9.10
N LEU A 87 -7.62 7.67 9.06
CA LEU A 87 -9.01 7.29 8.88
C LEU A 87 -9.19 6.49 7.59
N GLN A 88 -8.57 6.89 6.49
CA GLN A 88 -8.70 6.16 5.24
C GLN A 88 -8.15 4.72 5.32
N ARG A 89 -7.05 4.51 6.07
CA ARG A 89 -6.51 3.16 6.28
C ARG A 89 -7.41 2.32 7.20
N VAL A 90 -7.97 2.95 8.22
CA VAL A 90 -8.94 2.34 9.14
C VAL A 90 -10.23 1.98 8.39
N TRP A 91 -10.72 2.85 7.52
CA TRP A 91 -11.86 2.63 6.63
C TRP A 91 -11.67 1.35 5.81
N LEU A 92 -10.55 1.24 5.08
CA LEU A 92 -10.27 0.08 4.24
C LEU A 92 -10.27 -1.26 5.03
N GLN A 93 -9.79 -1.26 6.27
CA GLN A 93 -9.82 -2.46 7.11
C GLN A 93 -11.21 -2.72 7.70
N LEU A 94 -11.98 -1.67 7.99
CA LEU A 94 -13.35 -1.77 8.51
C LEU A 94 -14.33 -2.32 7.47
N ILE A 95 -14.24 -1.87 6.22
CA ILE A 95 -15.10 -2.35 5.14
C ILE A 95 -14.83 -3.82 4.80
N GLU A 96 -13.59 -4.28 4.99
CA GLU A 96 -13.18 -5.66 4.75
C GLU A 96 -13.69 -6.57 5.88
N ALA A 97 -13.57 -6.13 7.13
CA ALA A 97 -13.94 -6.93 8.29
C ALA A 97 -15.43 -6.85 8.65
N TRP A 98 -16.12 -5.75 8.32
CA TRP A 98 -17.48 -5.49 8.80
C TRP A 98 -18.36 -4.65 7.86
N PRO A 99 -18.55 -5.08 6.60
CA PRO A 99 -19.30 -4.32 5.61
C PRO A 99 -20.76 -4.07 6.02
N GLU A 100 -21.42 -5.04 6.66
CA GLU A 100 -22.84 -4.98 7.03
C GLU A 100 -23.20 -3.84 7.99
N ARG A 101 -22.23 -3.38 8.78
CA ARG A 101 -22.45 -2.31 9.77
C ARG A 101 -22.08 -0.93 9.27
N MET A 102 -21.56 -0.83 8.05
CA MET A 102 -21.34 0.42 7.34
C MET A 102 -22.65 0.95 6.78
N ALA A 103 -23.59 1.26 7.67
CA ALA A 103 -24.86 1.87 7.29
C ALA A 103 -24.65 3.34 6.88
N HIS A 104 -25.55 3.86 6.05
CA HIS A 104 -25.57 5.25 5.56
C HIS A 104 -25.19 6.30 6.63
N HIS A 105 -25.85 6.27 7.80
CA HIS A 105 -25.61 7.24 8.89
C HIS A 105 -24.19 7.14 9.46
N PHE A 106 -23.61 5.94 9.53
CA PHE A 106 -22.27 5.71 10.04
C PHE A 106 -21.21 6.19 9.05
N ILE A 107 -21.44 5.94 7.75
CA ILE A 107 -20.58 6.41 6.67
C ILE A 107 -20.49 7.94 6.70
N ILE A 108 -21.64 8.62 6.75
CA ILE A 108 -21.67 10.09 6.72
C ILE A 108 -21.09 10.71 7.99
N ALA A 109 -21.36 10.14 9.16
CA ALA A 109 -20.92 10.72 10.43
C ALA A 109 -19.40 10.66 10.65
N ILE A 110 -18.70 9.77 9.95
CA ILE A 110 -17.30 9.46 10.24
C ILE A 110 -16.42 9.53 8.98
N PHE A 111 -16.85 8.91 7.89
CA PHE A 111 -16.00 8.64 6.73
C PHE A 111 -16.19 9.61 5.58
N LEU A 112 -17.19 10.48 5.65
CA LEU A 112 -17.40 11.55 4.68
C LEU A 112 -16.59 12.79 5.04
N ARG A 113 -15.26 12.66 5.02
CA ARG A 113 -14.31 13.73 5.35
C ARG A 113 -12.97 13.57 4.64
N GLY A 114 -12.17 14.63 4.65
CA GLY A 114 -10.88 14.69 3.96
C GLY A 114 -11.04 14.95 2.46
N SER A 115 -9.99 14.68 1.68
CA SER A 115 -9.96 14.95 0.23
C SER A 115 -10.23 13.74 -0.65
N LYS A 116 -10.40 12.55 -0.06
CA LYS A 116 -10.51 11.30 -0.79
C LYS A 116 -11.59 10.40 -0.21
N VAL A 117 -12.55 10.01 -1.05
CA VAL A 117 -13.65 9.10 -0.71
C VAL A 117 -13.63 7.89 -1.63
N ILE A 118 -13.70 6.69 -1.05
CA ILE A 118 -13.77 5.43 -1.78
C ILE A 118 -14.94 4.61 -1.23
N PHE A 119 -15.90 4.30 -2.10
CA PHE A 119 -17.06 3.45 -1.82
C PHE A 119 -17.02 2.19 -2.70
N PRO A 120 -16.51 1.07 -2.15
CA PRO A 120 -16.53 -0.20 -2.86
C PRO A 120 -17.91 -0.86 -2.86
N GLY A 121 -18.20 -1.62 -3.91
CA GLY A 121 -19.49 -2.28 -4.14
C GLY A 121 -19.88 -3.32 -3.09
N THR A 122 -18.94 -3.70 -2.21
CA THR A 122 -19.19 -4.58 -1.06
C THR A 122 -19.99 -3.89 0.06
N LEU A 123 -20.20 -2.57 -0.02
CA LEU A 123 -20.87 -1.80 1.03
C LEU A 123 -22.38 -1.69 0.80
N PRO A 124 -23.22 -2.40 1.59
CA PRO A 124 -24.66 -2.34 1.44
C PRO A 124 -25.24 -0.96 1.83
N GLY A 125 -24.56 -0.21 2.69
CA GLY A 125 -25.06 1.08 3.18
C GLY A 125 -24.84 2.27 2.23
N VAL A 126 -24.18 2.07 1.09
CA VAL A 126 -24.00 3.12 0.07
C VAL A 126 -25.27 3.21 -0.78
N THR A 127 -26.16 4.09 -0.35
CA THR A 127 -27.44 4.38 -1.00
C THR A 127 -27.39 5.67 -1.82
N LYS A 128 -28.46 5.94 -2.59
CA LYS A 128 -28.62 7.22 -3.32
C LYS A 128 -28.46 8.43 -2.39
N ASP A 129 -28.97 8.35 -1.18
CA ASP A 129 -28.86 9.43 -0.19
C ASP A 129 -27.41 9.60 0.28
N THR A 130 -26.67 8.50 0.44
CA THR A 130 -25.24 8.55 0.77
C THR A 130 -24.46 9.32 -0.29
N ILE A 131 -24.76 9.08 -1.57
CA ILE A 131 -24.13 9.79 -2.69
C ILE A 131 -24.49 11.27 -2.69
N ARG A 132 -25.76 11.62 -2.42
CA ARG A 132 -26.17 13.02 -2.34
C ARG A 132 -25.43 13.79 -1.26
N GLU A 133 -25.09 13.12 -0.15
CA GLU A 133 -24.40 13.78 0.96
C GLU A 133 -22.95 14.11 0.66
N ILE A 134 -22.34 13.47 -0.35
CA ILE A 134 -20.98 13.80 -0.81
C ILE A 134 -20.86 15.28 -1.18
N ARG A 135 -21.95 15.92 -1.62
CA ARG A 135 -21.98 17.37 -1.91
C ARG A 135 -21.54 18.25 -0.75
N ARG A 136 -21.67 17.78 0.50
CA ARG A 136 -21.17 18.48 1.70
C ARG A 136 -19.65 18.65 1.68
N MET A 137 -18.95 17.88 0.87
CA MET A 137 -17.50 17.94 0.71
C MET A 137 -17.05 18.80 -0.50
N SER A 138 -17.90 19.71 -0.98
CA SER A 138 -17.62 20.59 -2.14
C SER A 138 -16.25 21.26 -2.09
N ASP A 139 -15.83 21.65 -0.89
CA ASP A 139 -14.66 22.49 -0.67
C ASP A 139 -13.41 21.69 -0.30
N THR A 140 -13.50 20.35 -0.27
CA THR A 140 -12.41 19.49 0.21
C THR A 140 -12.15 18.28 -0.68
N LEU A 141 -13.17 17.74 -1.33
CA LEU A 141 -13.08 16.49 -2.06
C LEU A 141 -12.39 16.66 -3.42
N SER A 142 -11.25 15.98 -3.59
CA SER A 142 -10.49 15.96 -4.83
C SER A 142 -10.47 14.60 -5.53
N TYR A 143 -10.75 13.51 -4.81
CA TYR A 143 -10.78 12.15 -5.35
C TYR A 143 -12.04 11.41 -4.92
N LEU A 144 -12.80 10.91 -5.90
CA LEU A 144 -13.99 10.10 -5.66
C LEU A 144 -13.91 8.78 -6.45
N GLU A 145 -14.05 7.67 -5.75
CA GLU A 145 -14.15 6.33 -6.36
C GLU A 145 -15.37 5.61 -5.83
N ILE A 146 -16.24 5.16 -6.74
CA ILE A 146 -17.48 4.47 -6.42
C ILE A 146 -17.60 3.28 -7.36
N THR A 147 -17.68 2.07 -6.82
CA THR A 147 -17.71 0.85 -7.63
C THR A 147 -18.89 -0.04 -7.26
N GLY A 148 -19.51 -0.72 -8.23
CA GLY A 148 -20.47 -1.80 -7.99
C GLY A 148 -21.79 -1.38 -7.35
N HIS A 149 -22.20 -0.12 -7.49
CA HIS A 149 -23.47 0.40 -6.94
C HIS A 149 -24.45 0.73 -8.08
N GLY A 150 -25.64 0.11 -8.07
CA GLY A 150 -26.72 0.34 -9.04
C GLY A 150 -27.48 1.67 -8.85
N ILE A 151 -26.74 2.76 -8.65
CA ILE A 151 -27.29 4.09 -8.41
C ILE A 151 -27.49 4.81 -9.75
N PRO A 152 -28.62 5.48 -9.98
CA PRO A 152 -28.88 6.16 -11.25
C PRO A 152 -27.87 7.26 -11.56
N ASP A 153 -27.39 7.32 -12.80
CA ASP A 153 -26.40 8.30 -13.29
C ASP A 153 -26.78 9.74 -12.97
N LYS A 154 -28.09 10.07 -13.03
CA LYS A 154 -28.59 11.40 -12.69
C LYS A 154 -28.20 11.84 -11.26
N VAL A 155 -28.15 10.90 -10.32
CA VAL A 155 -27.74 11.18 -8.93
C VAL A 155 -26.25 11.48 -8.86
N PHE A 156 -25.43 10.73 -9.60
CA PHE A 156 -23.99 10.99 -9.69
C PHE A 156 -23.69 12.31 -10.38
N ALA A 157 -24.25 12.54 -11.57
CA ALA A 157 -24.03 13.77 -12.35
C ALA A 157 -24.35 15.03 -11.54
N THR A 158 -25.50 15.03 -10.85
CA THR A 158 -25.90 16.17 -10.02
C THR A 158 -25.06 16.35 -8.75
N THR A 159 -24.43 15.29 -8.27
CA THR A 159 -23.52 15.34 -7.11
C THR A 159 -22.14 15.82 -7.52
N ILE A 160 -21.60 15.26 -8.60
CA ILE A 160 -20.30 15.63 -9.17
C ILE A 160 -20.30 17.10 -9.61
N SER A 161 -21.39 17.59 -10.21
CA SER A 161 -21.50 19.01 -10.59
C SER A 161 -21.40 19.99 -9.41
N ALA A 162 -21.58 19.52 -8.17
CA ALA A 162 -21.48 20.32 -6.96
C ALA A 162 -20.10 20.25 -6.28
N LEU A 163 -19.13 19.56 -6.88
CA LEU A 163 -17.80 19.34 -6.32
C LEU A 163 -16.74 20.06 -7.19
N PRO A 164 -16.51 21.36 -6.98
CA PRO A 164 -15.64 22.17 -7.84
C PRO A 164 -14.15 21.79 -7.76
N LEU A 165 -13.71 21.15 -6.67
CA LEU A 165 -12.31 20.75 -6.45
C LEU A 165 -12.03 19.30 -6.89
N LEU A 166 -13.02 18.63 -7.47
CA LEU A 166 -12.91 17.23 -7.86
C LEU A 166 -12.00 17.09 -9.08
N ASP A 167 -10.84 16.47 -8.86
CA ASP A 167 -9.82 16.24 -9.89
C ASP A 167 -9.90 14.82 -10.47
N HIS A 168 -10.24 13.84 -9.62
CA HIS A 168 -10.34 12.44 -10.02
C HIS A 168 -11.71 11.84 -9.69
N VAL A 169 -12.28 11.16 -10.68
CA VAL A 169 -13.54 10.41 -10.57
C VAL A 169 -13.37 9.05 -11.21
N ASP A 170 -13.66 7.99 -10.45
CA ASP A 170 -13.74 6.61 -10.94
C ASP A 170 -15.12 6.04 -10.57
N LEU A 171 -15.95 5.79 -11.58
CA LEU A 171 -17.28 5.18 -11.44
C LEU A 171 -17.30 3.87 -12.24
N ARG A 172 -17.50 2.74 -11.56
CA ARG A 172 -17.52 1.40 -12.19
C ARG A 172 -18.71 0.56 -11.77
#